data_AF-A0A497RWB4-F1
#
_entry.id   AF-A0A497RWB4-F1
#
_cell.length_a   1.000
_cell.length_b   1.000
_cell.length_c   1.000
_cell.angle_alpha   90.00
_cell.angle_beta   90.00
_cell.angle_gamma   90.00
#
_symmetry.space_group_name_H-M   'P 1'
#
loop_
_entity.id
_entity.type
_entity.pdbx_description
1 polymer ?
#
loop_
_entity_poly.entity_id
_entity_poly.type
_entity_poly.pdbx_seq_one_letter_code
_entity_poly.pdbx_strand_id
1 'polypeptide(L)'
;MIKPRKMVDELKLKEQELERKAAELAHRERELREKEEDLQLFFSEEMGLREVENRLRIKEEKLKKIEETLKDMQRSLKEREEKLLMENEKLKGKKEELMDLEKRLRTVEKELLEKKKKIDEPEQRFIELKNMERRLMEREKALSAAEEKLRAMQKELANKEEKLIRDTDELKRKESKLKRIEEQLRNMERDIGKKMDEIKSKDIAVSDKEMELNRREEAIERKYLELKNREKIVSSMEGEIRNKKEAIERKELELKKRETEINRIRGEIKSRGGNIQEEIEDIMKRKKALDEREKELRETERRIANEKEIIAEEKEKIKERNNILNKKAVELENLFKRWSKEIEGKEELKKKGLELAEKEQELIMREKELERREREEAELRRIREEIERREREEAQLAEKEKVLVMERPPAERPPTERPPAERPPTERPPAERPPAERPPAERPPAERPPAERPPAERPPTERPPTERPPTERPPAEIDDLRELIQRVKKIEAKKAAQELGVDVETIREWSKRLERDGIIEIHSKFLGGIELKLSKDALKRIKEIEEMKKAELLKRELRRLRDEAKLMRGSA
;
A
#
# COMPACT_ATOMS: atom_id res chain seq x y z
N MET A 1 118.03 144.13 230.72
CA MET A 1 117.94 145.60 230.85
C MET A 1 117.89 146.23 229.46
N ILE A 2 117.13 147.33 229.29
CA ILE A 2 117.33 148.41 228.29
C ILE A 2 116.97 148.13 226.79
N LYS A 3 116.14 149.06 226.25
CA LYS A 3 115.85 149.46 224.84
C LYS A 3 115.02 148.56 223.87
N PRO A 4 113.98 149.13 223.19
CA PRO A 4 113.14 148.43 222.20
C PRO A 4 113.06 149.09 220.79
N ARG A 5 112.18 148.52 219.95
CA ARG A 5 111.37 149.13 218.85
C ARG A 5 111.92 149.40 217.45
N LYS A 6 113.21 149.62 217.18
CA LYS A 6 113.63 150.07 215.81
C LYS A 6 113.75 149.01 214.70
N MET A 7 113.81 147.71 215.03
CA MET A 7 114.17 146.66 214.05
C MET A 7 112.97 145.95 213.40
N VAL A 8 111.74 146.32 213.77
CA VAL A 8 110.51 145.67 213.27
C VAL A 8 110.07 146.26 211.91
N ASP A 9 110.34 147.55 211.68
CA ASP A 9 109.83 148.26 210.51
C ASP A 9 110.63 147.94 209.22
N GLU A 10 111.93 147.61 209.33
CA GLU A 10 112.76 147.20 208.18
C GLU A 10 112.32 145.86 207.57
N LEU A 11 111.79 144.93 208.39
CA LEU A 11 111.34 143.62 207.92
C LEU A 11 110.09 143.74 207.03
N LYS A 12 109.13 144.59 207.42
CA LYS A 12 107.91 144.84 206.63
C LYS A 12 108.19 145.46 205.26
N LEU A 13 109.24 146.29 205.14
CA LEU A 13 109.58 146.93 203.87
C LEU A 13 110.12 145.91 202.85
N LYS A 14 110.91 144.92 203.29
CA LYS A 14 111.40 143.83 202.42
C LYS A 14 110.30 142.84 202.03
N GLU A 15 109.31 142.64 202.89
CA GLU A 15 108.16 141.77 202.62
C GLU A 15 107.36 142.27 201.40
N GLN A 16 107.01 143.56 201.36
CA GLN A 16 106.32 144.19 200.23
C GLN A 16 107.14 144.22 198.92
N GLU A 17 108.47 144.26 199.01
CA GLU A 17 109.34 144.27 197.83
C GLU A 17 109.42 142.88 197.16
N LEU A 18 109.25 141.80 197.93
CA LEU A 18 109.18 140.43 197.43
C LEU A 18 107.83 140.12 196.77
N GLU A 19 106.70 140.58 197.34
CA GLU A 19 105.37 140.41 196.74
C GLU A 19 105.29 141.01 195.33
N ARG A 20 105.89 142.19 195.12
CA ARG A 20 105.95 142.83 193.79
C ARG A 20 106.70 141.99 192.76
N LYS A 21 107.84 141.39 193.14
CA LYS A 21 108.62 140.52 192.24
C LYS A 21 107.92 139.20 191.94
N ALA A 22 107.17 138.65 192.90
CA ALA A 22 106.35 137.46 192.67
C ALA A 22 105.24 137.72 191.63
N ALA A 23 104.56 138.88 191.71
CA ALA A 23 103.55 139.28 190.74
C ALA A 23 104.10 139.48 189.31
N GLU A 24 105.30 140.06 189.20
CA GLU A 24 105.97 140.30 187.91
C GLU A 24 106.40 138.99 187.22
N LEU A 25 106.93 138.01 187.97
CA LEU A 25 107.24 136.68 187.46
C LEU A 25 105.98 135.91 187.01
N ALA A 26 104.88 136.00 187.76
CA ALA A 26 103.60 135.38 187.42
C ALA A 26 102.88 136.01 186.20
N HIS A 27 103.37 137.14 185.69
CA HIS A 27 103.02 137.65 184.35
C HIS A 27 103.91 137.01 183.28
N ARG A 28 105.22 136.91 183.54
CA ARG A 28 106.22 136.40 182.60
C ARG A 28 106.01 134.93 182.25
N GLU A 29 105.60 134.09 183.21
CA GLU A 29 105.22 132.69 182.96
C GLU A 29 104.00 132.56 182.03
N ARG A 30 103.11 133.57 182.01
CA ARG A 30 101.88 133.55 181.21
C ARG A 30 102.18 133.83 179.74
N GLU A 31 102.98 134.87 179.45
CA GLU A 31 103.45 135.19 178.10
C GLU A 31 104.26 134.04 177.46
N LEU A 32 104.93 133.21 178.27
CA LEU A 32 105.71 132.08 177.79
C LEU A 32 104.82 130.88 177.40
N ARG A 33 103.70 130.66 178.09
CA ARG A 33 102.75 129.59 177.72
C ARG A 33 102.02 129.86 176.42
N GLU A 34 101.54 131.08 176.19
CA GLU A 34 100.89 131.44 174.92
C GLU A 34 101.83 131.17 173.72
N LYS A 35 103.12 131.50 173.85
CA LYS A 35 104.14 131.23 172.82
C LYS A 35 104.50 129.76 172.65
N GLU A 36 104.31 128.94 173.69
CA GLU A 36 104.50 127.49 173.63
C GLU A 36 103.31 126.81 172.92
N GLU A 37 102.09 127.32 173.11
CA GLU A 37 100.88 126.87 172.40
C GLU A 37 100.91 127.27 170.91
N ASP A 38 101.28 128.52 170.56
CA ASP A 38 101.46 128.97 169.17
C ASP A 38 102.46 128.09 168.38
N LEU A 39 103.58 127.72 169.01
CA LEU A 39 104.60 126.86 168.39
C LEU A 39 104.09 125.44 168.13
N GLN A 40 103.26 124.88 169.02
CA GLN A 40 102.64 123.56 168.79
C GLN A 40 101.64 123.60 167.63
N LEU A 41 100.93 124.71 167.44
CA LEU A 41 100.02 124.89 166.30
C LEU A 41 100.78 124.83 164.97
N PHE A 42 101.89 125.57 164.84
CA PHE A 42 102.68 125.66 163.61
C PHE A 42 103.21 124.30 163.13
N PHE A 43 103.74 123.48 164.06
CA PHE A 43 104.22 122.13 163.71
C PHE A 43 103.10 121.19 163.21
N SER A 44 101.84 121.42 163.61
CA SER A 44 100.70 120.64 163.09
C SER A 44 100.38 120.98 161.63
N GLU A 45 100.54 122.25 161.23
CA GLU A 45 100.31 122.69 159.85
C GLU A 45 101.44 122.21 158.90
N GLU A 46 102.71 122.27 159.33
CA GLU A 46 103.82 121.76 158.52
C GLU A 46 103.70 120.24 158.25
N MET A 47 103.26 119.48 159.27
CA MET A 47 102.96 118.06 159.13
C MET A 47 101.84 117.80 158.11
N GLY A 48 100.76 118.59 158.16
CA GLY A 48 99.65 118.50 157.20
C GLY A 48 100.08 118.79 155.75
N LEU A 49 100.95 119.77 155.54
CA LEU A 49 101.49 120.10 154.21
C LEU A 49 102.33 118.94 153.63
N ARG A 50 103.15 118.26 154.45
CA ARG A 50 103.92 117.08 154.01
C ARG A 50 103.03 115.91 153.59
N GLU A 51 101.86 115.72 154.21
CA GLU A 51 100.89 114.70 153.74
C GLU A 51 100.30 115.06 152.37
N VAL A 52 100.02 116.34 152.12
CA VAL A 52 99.51 116.82 150.83
C VAL A 52 100.55 116.67 149.73
N GLU A 53 101.81 117.01 149.99
CA GLU A 53 102.93 116.84 149.06
C GLU A 53 103.13 115.36 148.67
N ASN A 54 103.17 114.46 149.65
CA ASN A 54 103.26 113.01 149.40
C ASN A 54 102.06 112.49 148.60
N ARG A 55 100.84 112.97 148.88
CA ARG A 55 99.62 112.65 148.10
C ARG A 55 99.70 113.14 146.65
N LEU A 56 100.32 114.30 146.40
CA LEU A 56 100.52 114.83 145.04
C LEU A 56 101.55 114.01 144.27
N ARG A 57 102.71 113.72 144.87
CA ARG A 57 103.73 112.86 144.25
C ARG A 57 103.18 111.48 143.86
N ILE A 58 102.39 110.83 144.73
CA ILE A 58 101.73 109.55 144.44
C ILE A 58 100.71 109.67 143.28
N LYS A 59 100.10 110.84 143.07
CA LYS A 59 99.25 111.10 141.90
C LYS A 59 100.06 111.31 140.62
N GLU A 60 101.20 112.00 140.67
CA GLU A 60 102.10 112.14 139.51
C GLU A 60 102.66 110.79 139.04
N GLU A 61 103.11 109.94 139.97
CA GLU A 61 103.59 108.59 139.66
C GLU A 61 102.49 107.71 139.04
N LYS A 62 101.21 107.93 139.40
CA LYS A 62 100.05 107.28 138.76
C LYS A 62 99.74 107.88 137.38
N LEU A 63 99.83 109.19 137.21
CA LEU A 63 99.62 109.87 135.93
C LEU A 63 100.66 109.45 134.88
N LYS A 64 101.94 109.36 135.25
CA LYS A 64 103.00 108.85 134.36
C LYS A 64 102.71 107.43 133.87
N LYS A 65 102.29 106.53 134.77
CA LYS A 65 101.89 105.16 134.41
C LYS A 65 100.67 105.13 133.49
N ILE A 66 99.70 106.03 133.67
CA ILE A 66 98.55 106.17 132.76
C ILE A 66 99.04 106.66 131.38
N GLU A 67 99.93 107.66 131.32
CA GLU A 67 100.50 108.18 130.08
C GLU A 67 101.33 107.12 129.31
N GLU A 68 102.09 106.29 130.04
CA GLU A 68 102.79 105.12 129.49
C GLU A 68 101.81 104.11 128.89
N THR A 69 100.75 103.71 129.63
CA THR A 69 99.73 102.79 129.08
C THR A 69 98.95 103.38 127.91
N LEU A 70 98.75 104.70 127.85
CA LEU A 70 98.15 105.38 126.70
C LEU A 70 99.06 105.32 125.46
N LYS A 71 100.37 105.51 125.62
CA LYS A 71 101.35 105.39 124.52
C LYS A 71 101.45 103.96 124.00
N ASP A 72 101.39 102.96 124.88
CA ASP A 72 101.39 101.55 124.48
C ASP A 72 100.06 101.14 123.83
N MET A 73 98.91 101.65 124.30
CA MET A 73 97.62 101.47 123.62
C MET A 73 97.60 102.15 122.25
N GLN A 74 98.17 103.35 122.09
CA GLN A 74 98.32 104.02 120.78
C GLN A 74 99.21 103.20 119.84
N ARG A 75 100.33 102.64 120.31
CA ARG A 75 101.19 101.76 119.51
C ARG A 75 100.44 100.50 119.08
N SER A 76 99.72 99.86 120.01
CA SER A 76 98.92 98.65 119.74
C SER A 76 97.76 98.91 118.77
N LEU A 77 97.10 100.07 118.86
CA LEU A 77 96.08 100.50 117.91
C LEU A 77 96.67 100.69 116.51
N LYS A 78 97.78 101.43 116.38
CA LYS A 78 98.44 101.66 115.08
C LYS A 78 98.92 100.35 114.44
N GLU A 79 99.52 99.45 115.21
CA GLU A 79 99.84 98.10 114.74
C GLU A 79 98.61 97.31 114.26
N ARG A 80 97.45 97.53 114.88
CA ARG A 80 96.20 96.85 114.53
C ARG A 80 95.54 97.46 113.30
N GLU A 81 95.63 98.77 113.12
CA GLU A 81 95.27 99.48 111.88
C GLU A 81 96.12 99.00 110.70
N GLU A 82 97.44 98.90 110.87
CA GLU A 82 98.36 98.38 109.84
C GLU A 82 98.08 96.91 109.50
N LYS A 83 97.77 96.07 110.50
CA LYS A 83 97.33 94.67 110.29
C LYS A 83 96.00 94.60 109.52
N LEU A 84 95.01 95.43 109.88
CA LEU A 84 93.72 95.51 109.19
C LEU A 84 93.86 96.05 107.75
N LEU A 85 94.79 96.97 107.50
CA LEU A 85 95.07 97.48 106.15
C LEU A 85 95.62 96.35 105.25
N MET A 86 96.66 95.65 105.72
CA MET A 86 97.23 94.48 105.03
C MET A 86 96.21 93.34 104.84
N GLU A 87 95.27 93.17 105.77
CA GLU A 87 94.21 92.17 105.66
C GLU A 87 93.14 92.59 104.65
N ASN A 88 92.79 93.87 104.58
CA ASN A 88 91.88 94.42 103.57
C ASN A 88 92.48 94.33 102.15
N GLU A 89 93.78 94.58 101.98
CA GLU A 89 94.47 94.36 100.70
C GLU A 89 94.45 92.88 100.28
N LYS A 90 94.68 91.95 101.22
CA LYS A 90 94.54 90.50 100.96
C LYS A 90 93.11 90.10 100.61
N LEU A 91 92.11 90.70 101.25
CA LEU A 91 90.69 90.49 100.93
C LEU A 91 90.32 91.05 99.54
N LYS A 92 90.90 92.20 99.15
CA LYS A 92 90.75 92.76 97.80
C LYS A 92 91.35 91.82 96.75
N GLY A 93 92.57 91.32 96.96
CA GLY A 93 93.20 90.32 96.09
C GLY A 93 92.35 89.05 95.95
N LYS A 94 91.87 88.47 97.06
CA LYS A 94 90.94 87.32 97.06
C LYS A 94 89.62 87.61 96.34
N LYS A 95 89.11 88.85 96.40
CA LYS A 95 87.90 89.25 95.65
C LYS A 95 88.17 89.31 94.15
N GLU A 96 89.35 89.77 93.74
CA GLU A 96 89.79 89.80 92.33
C GLU A 96 90.02 88.36 91.81
N GLU A 97 90.65 87.48 92.60
CA GLU A 97 90.74 86.04 92.33
C GLU A 97 89.37 85.37 92.18
N LEU A 98 88.42 85.65 93.08
CA LEU A 98 87.05 85.11 93.00
C LEU A 98 86.31 85.58 91.75
N MET A 99 86.43 86.86 91.37
CA MET A 99 85.82 87.36 90.13
C MET A 99 86.41 86.70 88.87
N ASP A 100 87.69 86.35 88.87
CA ASP A 100 88.31 85.60 87.77
C ASP A 100 87.96 84.10 87.78
N LEU A 101 87.81 83.50 88.96
CA LEU A 101 87.26 82.14 89.10
C LEU A 101 85.81 82.07 88.62
N GLU A 102 84.96 83.06 88.93
CA GLU A 102 83.60 83.15 88.40
C GLU A 102 83.59 83.26 86.86
N LYS A 103 84.45 84.09 86.27
CA LYS A 103 84.57 84.19 84.80
C LYS A 103 84.96 82.83 84.19
N ARG A 104 85.93 82.14 84.79
CA ARG A 104 86.37 80.80 84.34
C ARG A 104 85.25 79.78 84.48
N LEU A 105 84.51 79.78 85.60
CA LEU A 105 83.35 78.90 85.80
C LEU A 105 82.30 79.10 84.71
N ARG A 106 81.89 80.36 84.44
CA ARG A 106 80.91 80.69 83.40
C ARG A 106 81.36 80.32 81.98
N THR A 107 82.67 80.26 81.72
CA THR A 107 83.22 79.74 80.46
C THR A 107 83.13 78.21 80.42
N VAL A 108 83.52 77.52 81.48
CA VAL A 108 83.44 76.06 81.59
C VAL A 108 81.98 75.57 81.53
N GLU A 109 81.03 76.29 82.15
CA GLU A 109 79.59 76.00 82.04
C GLU A 109 79.08 76.07 80.60
N LYS A 110 79.51 77.09 79.83
CA LYS A 110 79.18 77.21 78.40
C LYS A 110 79.80 76.09 77.57
N GLU A 111 81.08 75.79 77.80
CA GLU A 111 81.75 74.67 77.13
C GLU A 111 81.08 73.33 77.45
N LEU A 112 80.70 73.08 78.70
CA LEU A 112 80.01 71.85 79.11
C LEU A 112 78.61 71.76 78.50
N LEU A 113 77.88 72.88 78.40
CA LEU A 113 76.57 72.92 77.72
C LEU A 113 76.70 72.68 76.22
N GLU A 114 77.75 73.19 75.58
CA GLU A 114 78.02 72.94 74.16
C GLU A 114 78.51 71.50 73.91
N LYS A 115 79.39 70.98 74.76
CA LYS A 115 79.83 69.58 74.76
C LYS A 115 78.64 68.63 74.98
N LYS A 116 77.70 68.98 75.86
CA LYS A 116 76.45 68.23 76.05
C LYS A 116 75.61 68.18 74.77
N LYS A 117 75.33 69.32 74.13
CA LYS A 117 74.58 69.35 72.86
C LYS A 117 75.24 68.49 71.77
N LYS A 118 76.58 68.49 71.73
CA LYS A 118 77.39 67.66 70.82
C LYS A 118 77.39 66.16 71.17
N ILE A 119 76.84 65.75 72.32
CA ILE A 119 76.58 64.36 72.72
C ILE A 119 75.09 64.02 72.49
N ASP A 120 74.19 64.94 72.82
CA ASP A 120 72.74 64.80 72.60
C ASP A 120 72.43 64.50 71.11
N GLU A 121 73.13 65.15 70.16
CA GLU A 121 72.96 64.91 68.71
C GLU A 121 73.30 63.47 68.27
N PRO A 122 74.50 62.91 68.55
CA PRO A 122 74.80 61.49 68.35
C PRO A 122 73.81 60.52 69.00
N GLU A 123 73.33 60.82 70.21
CA GLU A 123 72.36 59.95 70.91
C GLU A 123 71.01 59.89 70.17
N GLN A 124 70.49 61.02 69.69
CA GLN A 124 69.28 61.02 68.85
C GLN A 124 69.49 60.24 67.55
N ARG A 125 70.62 60.43 66.86
CA ARG A 125 70.94 59.66 65.64
C ARG A 125 71.05 58.16 65.91
N PHE A 126 71.57 57.75 67.08
CA PHE A 126 71.62 56.33 67.47
C PHE A 126 70.22 55.75 67.70
N ILE A 127 69.30 56.51 68.31
CA ILE A 127 67.89 56.12 68.46
C ILE A 127 67.20 55.99 67.09
N GLU A 128 67.44 56.93 66.16
CA GLU A 128 66.93 56.87 64.79
C GLU A 128 67.45 55.64 64.03
N LEU A 129 68.77 55.38 64.09
CA LEU A 129 69.40 54.22 63.46
C LEU A 129 68.84 52.90 64.02
N LYS A 130 68.66 52.78 65.34
CA LYS A 130 68.07 51.60 66.00
C LYS A 130 66.59 51.38 65.64
N ASN A 131 65.86 52.46 65.37
CA ASN A 131 64.49 52.38 64.84
C ASN A 131 64.48 52.01 63.34
N MET A 132 65.47 52.44 62.56
CA MET A 132 65.64 52.04 61.16
C MET A 132 66.04 50.57 61.04
N GLU A 133 66.96 50.10 61.88
CA GLU A 133 67.39 48.69 62.01
C GLU A 133 66.17 47.77 62.27
N ARG A 134 65.31 48.13 63.21
CA ARG A 134 64.06 47.39 63.48
C ARG A 134 63.14 47.33 62.24
N ARG A 135 62.95 48.47 61.56
CA ARG A 135 62.16 48.54 60.31
C ARG A 135 62.77 47.70 59.17
N LEU A 136 64.09 47.53 59.15
CA LEU A 136 64.77 46.64 58.20
C LEU A 136 64.52 45.17 58.55
N MET A 137 64.71 44.75 59.80
CA MET A 137 64.36 43.39 60.25
C MET A 137 62.88 43.03 59.99
N GLU A 138 61.96 43.97 60.19
CA GLU A 138 60.53 43.80 59.89
C GLU A 138 60.28 43.63 58.38
N ARG A 139 61.00 44.39 57.53
CA ARG A 139 60.96 44.25 56.07
C ARG A 139 61.58 42.94 55.58
N GLU A 140 62.69 42.49 56.15
CA GLU A 140 63.32 41.22 55.82
C GLU A 140 62.41 40.03 56.13
N LYS A 141 61.74 40.04 57.30
CA LYS A 141 60.73 39.04 57.64
C LYS A 141 59.54 39.07 56.68
N ALA A 142 59.07 40.26 56.30
CA ALA A 142 57.99 40.41 55.33
C ALA A 142 58.40 39.95 53.92
N LEU A 143 59.65 40.18 53.52
CA LEU A 143 60.22 39.73 52.24
C LEU A 143 60.34 38.20 52.21
N SER A 144 60.91 37.58 53.24
CA SER A 144 60.99 36.13 53.38
C SER A 144 59.61 35.46 53.30
N ALA A 145 58.62 35.99 54.03
CA ALA A 145 57.24 35.52 53.97
C ALA A 145 56.55 35.78 52.60
N ALA A 146 57.06 36.70 51.79
CA ALA A 146 56.60 36.90 50.41
C ALA A 146 57.29 35.93 49.44
N GLU A 147 58.57 35.63 49.62
CA GLU A 147 59.29 34.59 48.87
C GLU A 147 58.69 33.21 49.08
N GLU A 148 58.34 32.83 50.31
CA GLU A 148 57.67 31.56 50.60
C GLU A 148 56.32 31.44 49.88
N LYS A 149 55.52 32.52 49.89
CA LYS A 149 54.27 32.60 49.12
C LYS A 149 54.51 32.50 47.62
N LEU A 150 55.54 33.16 47.09
CA LEU A 150 55.89 33.08 45.67
C LEU A 150 56.31 31.66 45.28
N ARG A 151 57.13 30.98 46.10
CA ARG A 151 57.52 29.56 45.89
C ARG A 151 56.30 28.63 45.95
N ALA A 152 55.35 28.87 46.85
CA ALA A 152 54.08 28.12 46.90
C ALA A 152 53.24 28.34 45.63
N MET A 153 53.09 29.58 45.17
CA MET A 153 52.38 29.91 43.93
C MET A 153 53.06 29.32 42.68
N GLN A 154 54.40 29.32 42.62
CA GLN A 154 55.18 28.66 41.55
C GLN A 154 54.94 27.15 41.54
N LYS A 155 54.91 26.50 42.71
CA LYS A 155 54.60 25.06 42.82
C LYS A 155 53.16 24.75 42.40
N GLU A 156 52.20 25.59 42.75
CA GLU A 156 50.83 25.49 42.24
C GLU A 156 50.75 25.67 40.72
N LEU A 157 51.52 26.60 40.15
CA LEU A 157 51.54 26.84 38.71
C LEU A 157 52.08 25.61 37.97
N ALA A 158 53.23 25.08 38.39
CA ALA A 158 53.82 23.87 37.81
C ALA A 158 52.88 22.65 37.89
N ASN A 159 52.17 22.47 39.01
CA ASN A 159 51.15 21.43 39.14
C ASN A 159 49.97 21.61 38.16
N LYS A 160 49.57 22.86 37.88
CA LYS A 160 48.50 23.18 36.92
C LYS A 160 48.98 23.00 35.48
N GLU A 161 50.22 23.37 35.17
CA GLU A 161 50.87 23.13 33.87
C GLU A 161 51.00 21.63 33.58
N GLU A 162 51.48 20.83 34.53
CA GLU A 162 51.58 19.37 34.37
C GLU A 162 50.19 18.74 34.16
N LYS A 163 49.17 19.20 34.89
CA LYS A 163 47.78 18.77 34.65
C LYS A 163 47.31 19.14 33.24
N LEU A 164 47.55 20.37 32.78
CA LEU A 164 47.16 20.81 31.44
C LEU A 164 47.85 20.00 30.34
N ILE A 165 49.10 19.57 30.53
CA ILE A 165 49.81 18.66 29.61
C ILE A 165 49.11 17.30 29.57
N ARG A 166 48.78 16.71 30.74
CA ARG A 166 48.06 15.43 30.82
C ARG A 166 46.66 15.51 30.17
N ASP A 167 45.90 16.55 30.49
CA ASP A 167 44.57 16.81 29.92
C ASP A 167 44.67 16.97 28.37
N THR A 168 45.70 17.66 27.88
CA THR A 168 45.97 17.86 26.45
C THR A 168 46.30 16.56 25.72
N ASP A 169 47.11 15.68 26.33
CA ASP A 169 47.43 14.38 25.73
C ASP A 169 46.24 13.41 25.80
N GLU A 170 45.36 13.51 26.80
CA GLU A 170 44.09 12.79 26.80
C GLU A 170 43.16 13.28 25.67
N LEU A 171 43.11 14.58 25.42
CA LEU A 171 42.38 15.16 24.29
C LEU A 171 42.90 14.65 22.94
N LYS A 172 44.23 14.65 22.71
CA LYS A 172 44.84 14.05 21.49
C LYS A 172 44.49 12.57 21.32
N ARG A 173 44.45 11.81 22.42
CA ARG A 173 44.03 10.39 22.42
C ARG A 173 42.53 10.23 22.10
N LYS A 174 41.67 11.13 22.60
CA LYS A 174 40.24 11.18 22.29
C LYS A 174 39.99 11.55 20.83
N GLU A 175 40.66 12.58 20.31
CA GLU A 175 40.64 12.99 18.90
C GLU A 175 41.09 11.85 17.97
N SER A 176 42.16 11.15 18.33
CA SER A 176 42.66 9.98 17.58
C SER A 176 41.70 8.79 17.58
N LYS A 177 40.85 8.65 18.61
CA LYS A 177 39.73 7.69 18.62
C LYS A 177 38.56 8.18 17.77
N LEU A 178 38.21 9.46 17.84
CA LEU A 178 37.15 10.07 17.06
C LEU A 178 37.40 9.88 15.55
N LYS A 179 38.60 10.23 15.07
CA LYS A 179 39.01 10.07 13.66
C LYS A 179 38.92 8.62 13.16
N ARG A 180 39.11 7.62 14.03
CA ARG A 180 38.89 6.20 13.68
C ARG A 180 37.42 5.86 13.56
N ILE A 181 36.58 6.35 14.48
CA ILE A 181 35.13 6.14 14.45
C ILE A 181 34.51 6.83 13.22
N GLU A 182 34.91 8.06 12.93
CA GLU A 182 34.51 8.78 11.71
C GLU A 182 34.87 7.98 10.44
N GLU A 183 36.07 7.39 10.40
CA GLU A 183 36.48 6.57 9.25
C GLU A 183 35.67 5.28 9.17
N GLN A 184 35.37 4.62 10.30
CA GLN A 184 34.47 3.46 10.31
C GLN A 184 33.07 3.84 9.80
N LEU A 185 32.53 4.99 10.19
CA LEU A 185 31.25 5.50 9.71
C LEU A 185 31.28 5.80 8.20
N ARG A 186 32.30 6.52 7.69
CA ARG A 186 32.48 6.77 6.25
C ARG A 186 32.57 5.49 5.41
N ASN A 187 33.12 4.42 5.98
CA ASN A 187 33.15 3.11 5.32
C ASN A 187 31.78 2.41 5.35
N MET A 188 31.07 2.45 6.48
CA MET A 188 29.69 1.93 6.61
C MET A 188 28.71 2.67 5.68
N GLU A 189 28.77 4.00 5.59
CA GLU A 189 27.96 4.83 4.68
C GLU A 189 28.17 4.40 3.22
N ARG A 190 29.42 4.14 2.82
CA ARG A 190 29.74 3.69 1.46
C ARG A 190 29.18 2.30 1.14
N ASP A 191 29.20 1.39 2.11
CA ASP A 191 28.66 0.04 1.94
C ASP A 191 27.12 0.02 2.00
N ILE A 192 26.50 0.89 2.80
CA ILE A 192 25.05 1.18 2.74
C ILE A 192 24.69 1.72 1.36
N GLY A 193 25.47 2.64 0.80
CA GLY A 193 25.28 3.16 -0.56
C GLY A 193 25.28 2.04 -1.63
N LYS A 194 26.30 1.17 -1.62
CA LYS A 194 26.33 -0.02 -2.50
C LYS A 194 25.09 -0.90 -2.33
N LYS A 195 24.64 -1.13 -1.09
CA LYS A 195 23.44 -1.93 -0.81
C LYS A 195 22.15 -1.25 -1.27
N MET A 196 22.08 0.09 -1.22
CA MET A 196 20.98 0.86 -1.79
C MET A 196 20.89 0.64 -3.32
N ASP A 197 22.03 0.62 -4.02
CA ASP A 197 22.07 0.42 -5.47
C ASP A 197 21.87 -1.06 -5.89
N GLU A 198 22.34 -2.02 -5.06
CA GLU A 198 21.93 -3.43 -5.17
C GLU A 198 20.42 -3.63 -5.00
N ILE A 199 19.77 -2.83 -4.14
CA ILE A 199 18.32 -2.90 -3.95
C ILE A 199 17.60 -2.31 -5.17
N LYS A 200 17.96 -1.10 -5.61
CA LYS A 200 17.37 -0.48 -6.83
C LYS A 200 17.46 -1.38 -8.07
N SER A 201 18.61 -2.01 -8.28
CA SER A 201 18.80 -2.91 -9.43
C SER A 201 17.99 -4.21 -9.32
N LYS A 202 17.75 -4.73 -8.11
CA LYS A 202 16.82 -5.84 -7.87
C LYS A 202 15.36 -5.43 -8.04
N ASP A 203 15.00 -4.22 -7.62
CA ASP A 203 13.65 -3.66 -7.72
C ASP A 203 13.20 -3.53 -9.18
N ILE A 204 14.07 -2.96 -10.03
CA ILE A 204 13.90 -2.94 -11.49
C ILE A 204 13.73 -4.37 -12.05
N ALA A 205 14.62 -5.30 -11.65
CA ALA A 205 14.57 -6.69 -12.10
C ALA A 205 13.39 -7.53 -11.54
N VAL A 206 12.65 -7.01 -10.55
CA VAL A 206 11.35 -7.53 -10.10
C VAL A 206 10.25 -6.97 -10.99
N SER A 207 10.23 -5.65 -11.22
CA SER A 207 9.24 -5.01 -12.09
C SER A 207 9.28 -5.54 -13.54
N ASP A 208 10.48 -5.81 -14.08
CA ASP A 208 10.65 -6.48 -15.39
C ASP A 208 10.01 -7.88 -15.41
N LYS A 209 10.07 -8.63 -14.30
CA LYS A 209 9.45 -9.96 -14.18
C LYS A 209 7.94 -9.89 -13.98
N GLU A 210 7.44 -8.90 -13.25
CA GLU A 210 5.99 -8.63 -13.16
C GLU A 210 5.42 -8.30 -14.54
N MET A 211 6.12 -7.46 -15.31
CA MET A 211 5.76 -7.20 -16.71
C MET A 211 5.86 -8.45 -17.61
N GLU A 212 6.80 -9.37 -17.35
CA GLU A 212 6.84 -10.65 -18.07
C GLU A 212 5.69 -11.61 -17.66
N LEU A 213 5.36 -11.67 -16.38
CA LEU A 213 4.25 -12.48 -15.85
C LEU A 213 2.91 -12.02 -16.41
N ASN A 214 2.62 -10.72 -16.37
CA ASN A 214 1.38 -10.16 -16.93
C ASN A 214 1.22 -10.51 -18.42
N ARG A 215 2.31 -10.43 -19.21
CA ARG A 215 2.30 -10.85 -20.63
C ARG A 215 2.06 -12.35 -20.82
N ARG A 216 2.55 -13.18 -19.90
CA ARG A 216 2.30 -14.64 -19.90
C ARG A 216 0.85 -14.95 -19.52
N GLU A 217 0.28 -14.24 -18.56
CA GLU A 217 -1.13 -14.36 -18.17
C GLU A 217 -2.07 -13.97 -19.31
N GLU A 218 -1.85 -12.81 -19.97
CA GLU A 218 -2.58 -12.44 -21.19
C GLU A 218 -2.48 -13.53 -22.29
N ALA A 219 -1.30 -14.14 -22.47
CA ALA A 219 -1.11 -15.20 -23.45
C ALA A 219 -1.87 -16.48 -23.09
N ILE A 220 -1.97 -16.81 -21.79
CA ILE A 220 -2.75 -17.92 -21.26
C ILE A 220 -4.26 -17.66 -21.45
N GLU A 221 -4.77 -16.46 -21.15
CA GLU A 221 -6.17 -16.10 -21.38
C GLU A 221 -6.56 -16.21 -22.86
N ARG A 222 -5.72 -15.67 -23.76
CA ARG A 222 -5.91 -15.79 -25.22
C ARG A 222 -5.96 -17.25 -25.65
N LYS A 223 -5.10 -18.12 -25.08
CA LYS A 223 -5.09 -19.57 -25.35
C LYS A 223 -6.30 -20.31 -24.76
N TYR A 224 -6.75 -19.94 -23.57
CA TYR A 224 -7.97 -20.48 -22.97
C TYR A 224 -9.19 -20.15 -23.83
N LEU A 225 -9.31 -18.91 -24.33
CA LEU A 225 -10.40 -18.51 -25.22
C LEU A 225 -10.33 -19.22 -26.58
N GLU A 226 -9.13 -19.44 -27.13
CA GLU A 226 -8.93 -20.24 -28.34
C GLU A 226 -9.40 -21.70 -28.14
N LEU A 227 -9.00 -22.34 -27.03
CA LEU A 227 -9.42 -23.70 -26.67
C LEU A 227 -10.93 -23.80 -26.49
N LYS A 228 -11.55 -22.84 -25.79
CA LYS A 228 -13.01 -22.77 -25.58
C LYS A 228 -13.81 -22.56 -26.87
N ASN A 229 -13.18 -22.01 -27.92
CA ASN A 229 -13.80 -21.93 -29.24
C ASN A 229 -13.56 -23.21 -30.07
N ARG A 230 -12.40 -23.86 -29.95
CA ARG A 230 -12.15 -25.20 -30.51
C ARG A 230 -13.10 -26.26 -29.93
N GLU A 231 -13.36 -26.20 -28.62
CA GLU A 231 -14.31 -27.07 -27.90
C GLU A 231 -15.73 -27.02 -28.50
N LYS A 232 -16.25 -25.81 -28.77
CA LYS A 232 -17.56 -25.63 -29.44
C LYS A 232 -17.58 -26.25 -30.84
N ILE A 233 -16.49 -26.11 -31.60
CA ILE A 233 -16.36 -26.68 -32.95
C ILE A 233 -16.37 -28.20 -32.87
N VAL A 234 -15.62 -28.80 -31.93
CA VAL A 234 -15.63 -30.26 -31.69
C VAL A 234 -17.03 -30.74 -31.30
N SER A 235 -17.72 -30.06 -30.38
CA SER A 235 -19.09 -30.43 -29.99
C SER A 235 -20.08 -30.36 -31.17
N SER A 236 -19.93 -29.39 -32.08
CA SER A 236 -20.70 -29.34 -33.33
C SER A 236 -20.38 -30.51 -34.27
N MET A 237 -19.10 -30.88 -34.40
CA MET A 237 -18.66 -32.04 -35.19
C MET A 237 -19.16 -33.37 -34.61
N GLU A 238 -19.17 -33.51 -33.28
CA GLU A 238 -19.78 -34.67 -32.60
C GLU A 238 -21.28 -34.77 -32.87
N GLY A 239 -21.99 -33.63 -32.92
CA GLY A 239 -23.39 -33.57 -33.33
C GLY A 239 -23.60 -34.02 -34.78
N GLU A 240 -22.77 -33.53 -35.71
CA GLU A 240 -22.79 -33.99 -37.10
C GLU A 240 -22.51 -35.48 -37.26
N ILE A 241 -21.50 -36.01 -36.54
CA ILE A 241 -21.13 -37.43 -36.58
C ILE A 241 -22.29 -38.29 -36.06
N ARG A 242 -22.98 -37.84 -35.00
CA ARG A 242 -24.18 -38.50 -34.44
C ARG A 242 -25.31 -38.56 -35.46
N ASN A 243 -25.63 -37.42 -36.10
CA ASN A 243 -26.64 -37.33 -37.15
C ASN A 243 -26.29 -38.21 -38.38
N LYS A 244 -25.02 -38.24 -38.77
CA LYS A 244 -24.51 -39.11 -39.86
C LYS A 244 -24.59 -40.59 -39.50
N LYS A 245 -24.31 -40.96 -38.24
CA LYS A 245 -24.45 -42.34 -37.72
C LYS A 245 -25.90 -42.80 -37.73
N GLU A 246 -26.84 -41.99 -37.25
CA GLU A 246 -28.28 -42.28 -37.36
C GLU A 246 -28.73 -42.44 -38.81
N ALA A 247 -28.24 -41.60 -39.73
CA ALA A 247 -28.56 -41.71 -41.15
C ALA A 247 -28.03 -43.01 -41.79
N ILE A 248 -26.88 -43.51 -41.33
CA ILE A 248 -26.34 -44.82 -41.71
C ILE A 248 -27.22 -45.94 -41.14
N GLU A 249 -27.53 -45.92 -39.85
CA GLU A 249 -28.39 -46.93 -39.21
C GLU A 249 -29.78 -47.04 -39.86
N ARG A 250 -30.37 -45.90 -40.25
CA ARG A 250 -31.63 -45.85 -41.03
C ARG A 250 -31.46 -46.51 -42.41
N LYS A 251 -30.33 -46.28 -43.09
CA LYS A 251 -30.02 -46.93 -44.39
C LYS A 251 -29.70 -48.42 -44.25
N GLU A 252 -29.04 -48.85 -43.18
CA GLU A 252 -28.83 -50.28 -42.89
C GLU A 252 -30.16 -51.01 -42.66
N LEU A 253 -31.10 -50.37 -41.95
CA LEU A 253 -32.44 -50.90 -41.77
C LEU A 253 -33.22 -50.96 -43.11
N GLU A 254 -33.05 -49.97 -43.98
CA GLU A 254 -33.63 -49.98 -45.32
C GLU A 254 -33.01 -51.07 -46.22
N LEU A 255 -31.69 -51.24 -46.16
CA LEU A 255 -30.97 -52.30 -46.88
C LEU A 255 -31.40 -53.69 -46.40
N LYS A 256 -31.56 -53.91 -45.10
CA LYS A 256 -32.12 -55.17 -44.55
C LYS A 256 -33.53 -55.45 -45.06
N LYS A 257 -34.39 -54.43 -45.17
CA LYS A 257 -35.74 -54.58 -45.78
C LYS A 257 -35.64 -54.96 -47.26
N ARG A 258 -34.79 -54.27 -48.03
CA ARG A 258 -34.53 -54.58 -49.45
C ARG A 258 -33.94 -55.99 -49.62
N GLU A 259 -33.07 -56.44 -48.72
CA GLU A 259 -32.50 -57.78 -48.71
C GLU A 259 -33.56 -58.85 -48.41
N THR A 260 -34.46 -58.63 -47.44
CA THR A 260 -35.59 -59.54 -47.21
C THR A 260 -36.51 -59.63 -48.42
N GLU A 261 -36.76 -58.52 -49.12
CA GLU A 261 -37.58 -58.50 -50.33
C GLU A 261 -36.87 -59.18 -51.52
N ILE A 262 -35.57 -58.96 -51.71
CA ILE A 262 -34.76 -59.67 -52.72
C ILE A 262 -34.76 -61.19 -52.45
N ASN A 263 -34.67 -61.62 -51.20
CA ASN A 263 -34.75 -63.03 -50.85
C ASN A 263 -36.17 -63.60 -51.02
N ARG A 264 -37.23 -62.80 -50.78
CA ARG A 264 -38.63 -63.16 -51.09
C ARG A 264 -38.80 -63.39 -52.60
N ILE A 265 -38.39 -62.43 -53.43
CA ILE A 265 -38.44 -62.50 -54.89
C ILE A 265 -37.57 -63.65 -55.43
N ARG A 266 -36.38 -63.88 -54.86
CA ARG A 266 -35.53 -65.04 -55.20
C ARG A 266 -36.24 -66.37 -54.89
N GLY A 267 -37.03 -66.43 -53.81
CA GLY A 267 -37.91 -67.55 -53.50
C GLY A 267 -38.98 -67.75 -54.58
N GLU A 268 -39.72 -66.70 -54.94
CA GLU A 268 -40.73 -66.73 -56.02
C GLU A 268 -40.15 -67.16 -57.37
N ILE A 269 -38.97 -66.65 -57.73
CA ILE A 269 -38.23 -67.04 -58.95
C ILE A 269 -37.83 -68.51 -58.90
N LYS A 270 -37.36 -69.02 -57.74
CA LYS A 270 -37.01 -70.44 -57.59
C LYS A 270 -38.25 -71.34 -57.72
N SER A 271 -39.37 -70.97 -57.11
CA SER A 271 -40.64 -71.70 -57.27
C SER A 271 -41.11 -71.69 -58.72
N ARG A 272 -41.14 -70.52 -59.39
CA ARG A 272 -41.48 -70.42 -60.82
C ARG A 272 -40.53 -71.23 -61.69
N GLY A 273 -39.23 -71.27 -61.38
CA GLY A 273 -38.25 -72.11 -62.06
C GLY A 273 -38.59 -73.60 -61.93
N GLY A 274 -38.99 -74.05 -60.74
CA GLY A 274 -39.50 -75.41 -60.51
C GLY A 274 -40.73 -75.73 -61.36
N ASN A 275 -41.76 -74.87 -61.31
CA ASN A 275 -42.96 -75.03 -62.12
C ASN A 275 -42.64 -75.09 -63.64
N ILE A 276 -41.71 -74.25 -64.11
CA ILE A 276 -41.26 -74.24 -65.52
C ILE A 276 -40.50 -75.53 -65.85
N GLN A 277 -39.73 -76.11 -64.92
CA GLN A 277 -39.11 -77.42 -65.12
C GLN A 277 -40.15 -78.55 -65.19
N GLU A 278 -41.20 -78.51 -64.36
CA GLU A 278 -42.33 -79.46 -64.43
C GLU A 278 -43.08 -79.32 -65.77
N GLU A 279 -43.36 -78.10 -66.23
CA GLU A 279 -43.94 -77.84 -67.56
C GLU A 279 -43.04 -78.34 -68.70
N ILE A 280 -41.72 -78.15 -68.61
CA ILE A 280 -40.75 -78.65 -69.60
C ILE A 280 -40.72 -80.19 -69.60
N GLU A 281 -40.78 -80.84 -68.44
CA GLU A 281 -40.90 -82.31 -68.38
C GLU A 281 -42.21 -82.80 -68.99
N ASP A 282 -43.34 -82.14 -68.73
CA ASP A 282 -44.62 -82.49 -69.33
C ASP A 282 -44.67 -82.23 -70.84
N ILE A 283 -44.01 -81.17 -71.32
CA ILE A 283 -43.79 -80.94 -72.76
C ILE A 283 -42.90 -82.04 -73.36
N MET A 284 -41.87 -82.52 -72.66
CA MET A 284 -41.05 -83.65 -73.11
C MET A 284 -41.84 -84.97 -73.12
N LYS A 285 -42.70 -85.24 -72.14
CA LYS A 285 -43.62 -86.40 -72.13
C LYS A 285 -44.59 -86.33 -73.31
N ARG A 286 -45.23 -85.17 -73.53
CA ARG A 286 -46.11 -84.92 -74.68
C ARG A 286 -45.37 -85.06 -76.01
N LYS A 287 -44.12 -84.58 -76.10
CA LYS A 287 -43.29 -84.76 -77.30
C LYS A 287 -43.02 -86.23 -77.58
N LYS A 288 -42.60 -87.03 -76.59
CA LYS A 288 -42.40 -88.49 -76.78
C LYS A 288 -43.67 -89.18 -77.29
N ALA A 289 -44.82 -88.87 -76.70
CA ALA A 289 -46.11 -89.40 -77.15
C ALA A 289 -46.47 -88.92 -78.58
N LEU A 290 -46.03 -87.72 -78.99
CA LEU A 290 -46.16 -87.23 -80.36
C LEU A 290 -45.21 -87.99 -81.32
N ASP A 291 -43.94 -88.16 -80.94
CA ASP A 291 -42.92 -88.90 -81.70
C ASP A 291 -43.33 -90.39 -81.88
N GLU A 292 -44.04 -90.97 -80.90
CA GLU A 292 -44.65 -92.31 -80.96
C GLU A 292 -45.85 -92.33 -81.91
N ARG A 293 -46.79 -91.39 -81.76
CA ARG A 293 -47.97 -91.25 -82.65
C ARG A 293 -47.58 -90.93 -84.10
N GLU A 294 -46.43 -90.31 -84.32
CA GLU A 294 -45.87 -90.09 -85.66
C GLU A 294 -45.33 -91.40 -86.27
N LYS A 295 -44.78 -92.32 -85.46
CA LYS A 295 -44.42 -93.67 -85.94
C LYS A 295 -45.66 -94.48 -86.30
N GLU A 296 -46.72 -94.44 -85.47
CA GLU A 296 -48.01 -95.06 -85.78
C GLU A 296 -48.56 -94.53 -87.11
N LEU A 297 -48.51 -93.21 -87.31
CA LEU A 297 -48.87 -92.57 -88.58
C LEU A 297 -48.05 -93.12 -89.75
N ARG A 298 -46.72 -93.14 -89.66
CA ARG A 298 -45.83 -93.69 -90.71
C ARG A 298 -46.09 -95.19 -90.99
N GLU A 299 -46.55 -95.97 -90.00
CA GLU A 299 -47.00 -97.35 -90.23
C GLU A 299 -48.37 -97.43 -90.92
N THR A 300 -49.31 -96.53 -90.62
CA THR A 300 -50.56 -96.43 -91.38
C THR A 300 -50.34 -95.96 -92.81
N GLU A 301 -49.41 -95.02 -93.05
CA GLU A 301 -49.01 -94.59 -94.40
C GLU A 301 -48.39 -95.74 -95.19
N ARG A 302 -47.56 -96.59 -94.56
CA ARG A 302 -47.05 -97.82 -95.17
C ARG A 302 -48.15 -98.83 -95.50
N ARG A 303 -49.13 -99.04 -94.62
CA ARG A 303 -50.30 -99.88 -94.93
C ARG A 303 -51.06 -99.36 -96.15
N ILE A 304 -51.35 -98.06 -96.18
CA ILE A 304 -52.02 -97.40 -97.30
C ILE A 304 -51.19 -97.47 -98.59
N ALA A 305 -49.86 -97.46 -98.51
CA ALA A 305 -48.98 -97.66 -99.67
C ALA A 305 -49.09 -99.10 -100.23
N ASN A 306 -49.00 -100.12 -99.37
CA ASN A 306 -49.16 -101.52 -99.77
C ASN A 306 -50.58 -101.79 -100.33
N GLU A 307 -51.63 -101.22 -99.74
CA GLU A 307 -53.00 -101.32 -100.25
C GLU A 307 -53.14 -100.69 -101.64
N LYS A 308 -52.48 -99.55 -101.90
CA LYS A 308 -52.43 -98.93 -103.23
C LYS A 308 -51.68 -99.79 -104.26
N GLU A 309 -50.65 -100.51 -103.84
CA GLU A 309 -49.89 -101.44 -104.69
C GLU A 309 -50.74 -102.66 -105.08
N ILE A 310 -51.47 -103.26 -104.13
CA ILE A 310 -52.45 -104.32 -104.39
C ILE A 310 -53.53 -103.85 -105.37
N ILE A 311 -54.09 -102.65 -105.15
CA ILE A 311 -55.09 -102.03 -106.05
C ILE A 311 -54.51 -101.74 -107.46
N ALA A 312 -53.19 -101.53 -107.59
CA ALA A 312 -52.53 -101.37 -108.88
C ALA A 312 -52.42 -102.70 -109.64
N GLU A 313 -52.07 -103.81 -108.96
CA GLU A 313 -52.10 -105.14 -109.57
C GLU A 313 -53.50 -105.54 -110.04
N GLU A 314 -54.53 -105.28 -109.23
CA GLU A 314 -55.91 -105.59 -109.60
C GLU A 314 -56.38 -104.82 -110.83
N LYS A 315 -55.90 -103.58 -111.03
CA LYS A 315 -56.18 -102.80 -112.23
C LYS A 315 -55.57 -103.39 -113.51
N GLU A 316 -54.36 -103.94 -113.47
CA GLU A 316 -53.82 -104.68 -114.62
C GLU A 316 -54.59 -105.98 -114.87
N LYS A 317 -54.92 -106.75 -113.82
CA LYS A 317 -55.74 -107.98 -113.95
C LYS A 317 -57.13 -107.69 -114.57
N ILE A 318 -57.72 -106.53 -114.30
CA ILE A 318 -58.95 -106.05 -114.95
C ILE A 318 -58.73 -105.64 -116.41
N LYS A 319 -57.65 -104.90 -116.70
CA LYS A 319 -57.27 -104.44 -118.04
C LYS A 319 -56.98 -105.61 -118.99
N GLU A 320 -56.33 -106.66 -118.49
CA GLU A 320 -56.07 -107.90 -119.24
C GLU A 320 -57.35 -108.71 -119.51
N ARG A 321 -58.26 -108.80 -118.54
CA ARG A 321 -59.63 -109.32 -118.76
C ARG A 321 -60.38 -108.57 -119.85
N ASN A 322 -60.24 -107.24 -119.92
CA ASN A 322 -60.88 -106.42 -120.95
C ASN A 322 -60.35 -106.72 -122.37
N ASN A 323 -59.04 -106.97 -122.51
CA ASN A 323 -58.46 -107.38 -123.78
C ASN A 323 -58.99 -108.75 -124.27
N ILE A 324 -59.28 -109.68 -123.36
CA ILE A 324 -59.88 -110.97 -123.68
C ILE A 324 -61.35 -110.81 -124.12
N LEU A 325 -62.11 -109.94 -123.45
CA LEU A 325 -63.50 -109.62 -123.83
C LEU A 325 -63.59 -108.99 -125.23
N ASN A 326 -62.71 -108.03 -125.55
CA ASN A 326 -62.67 -107.42 -126.88
C ASN A 326 -62.37 -108.42 -128.01
N LYS A 327 -61.52 -109.43 -127.78
CA LYS A 327 -61.30 -110.50 -128.78
C LYS A 327 -62.56 -111.32 -129.03
N LYS A 328 -63.29 -111.71 -127.98
CA LYS A 328 -64.55 -112.47 -128.12
C LYS A 328 -65.66 -111.67 -128.83
N ALA A 329 -65.70 -110.35 -128.67
CA ALA A 329 -66.64 -109.50 -129.41
C ALA A 329 -66.41 -109.58 -130.94
N VAL A 330 -65.15 -109.56 -131.38
CA VAL A 330 -64.78 -109.69 -132.80
C VAL A 330 -65.09 -111.08 -133.37
N GLU A 331 -64.95 -112.13 -132.57
CA GLU A 331 -65.35 -113.50 -132.98
C GLU A 331 -66.87 -113.61 -133.18
N LEU A 332 -67.67 -113.03 -132.28
CA LEU A 332 -69.13 -113.01 -132.37
C LEU A 332 -69.64 -112.23 -133.60
N GLU A 333 -69.02 -111.09 -133.94
CA GLU A 333 -69.43 -110.30 -135.11
C GLU A 333 -69.15 -111.04 -136.44
N ASN A 334 -68.08 -111.83 -136.50
CA ASN A 334 -67.77 -112.66 -137.67
C ASN A 334 -68.70 -113.87 -137.81
N LEU A 335 -69.21 -114.42 -136.70
CA LEU A 335 -70.29 -115.43 -136.73
C LEU A 335 -71.60 -114.82 -137.25
N PHE A 336 -71.94 -113.60 -136.82
CA PHE A 336 -73.14 -112.87 -137.26
C PHE A 336 -73.16 -112.66 -138.79
N LYS A 337 -72.01 -112.28 -139.36
CA LYS A 337 -71.83 -112.12 -140.83
C LYS A 337 -71.94 -113.44 -141.62
N ARG A 338 -71.86 -114.60 -140.95
CA ARG A 338 -72.02 -115.92 -141.56
C ARG A 338 -73.49 -116.33 -141.62
N TRP A 339 -74.22 -116.21 -140.51
CA TRP A 339 -75.67 -116.47 -140.46
C TRP A 339 -76.48 -115.53 -141.36
N SER A 340 -76.09 -114.26 -141.47
CA SER A 340 -76.78 -113.25 -142.30
C SER A 340 -76.75 -113.52 -143.82
N LYS A 341 -76.27 -114.67 -144.28
CA LYS A 341 -76.22 -115.06 -145.70
C LYS A 341 -76.68 -116.49 -146.00
N GLU A 342 -77.15 -117.21 -144.98
CA GLU A 342 -77.59 -118.62 -145.06
C GLU A 342 -79.13 -118.75 -144.87
N ILE A 343 -79.78 -117.61 -144.61
CA ILE A 343 -81.23 -117.37 -144.52
C ILE A 343 -81.47 -116.08 -145.32
N GLU A 344 -82.34 -115.99 -146.33
CA GLU A 344 -83.33 -116.96 -146.82
C GLU A 344 -83.46 -116.88 -148.35
N GLY A 345 -83.65 -118.03 -149.00
CA GLY A 345 -83.78 -118.13 -150.46
C GLY A 345 -84.66 -119.30 -150.88
N LYS A 346 -85.98 -119.08 -150.88
CA LYS A 346 -87.05 -119.91 -151.49
C LYS A 346 -88.29 -119.02 -151.65
N GLU A 347 -88.72 -118.66 -152.86
CA GLU A 347 -89.51 -119.48 -153.81
C GLU A 347 -90.92 -119.79 -153.29
N GLU A 348 -92.03 -119.68 -154.02
CA GLU A 348 -92.38 -118.96 -155.27
C GLU A 348 -93.91 -119.17 -155.46
N LEU A 349 -94.76 -118.53 -154.66
CA LEU A 349 -96.23 -118.51 -154.83
C LEU A 349 -96.76 -117.12 -154.40
N LYS A 350 -97.59 -116.39 -155.15
CA LYS A 350 -98.23 -116.69 -156.46
C LYS A 350 -98.43 -115.39 -157.27
N LYS A 351 -98.42 -115.48 -158.61
CA LYS A 351 -98.54 -114.34 -159.54
C LYS A 351 -100.00 -113.90 -159.80
N LYS A 352 -100.16 -112.60 -160.12
CA LYS A 352 -101.30 -111.89 -160.77
C LYS A 352 -102.55 -111.55 -159.94
N GLY A 353 -103.02 -110.32 -160.16
CA GLY A 353 -104.20 -109.64 -159.58
C GLY A 353 -103.79 -108.34 -158.88
N LEU A 354 -103.17 -107.33 -159.51
CA LEU A 354 -103.38 -106.73 -160.84
C LEU A 354 -104.72 -105.96 -160.93
N GLU A 355 -104.61 -104.66 -160.62
CA GLU A 355 -105.47 -103.52 -161.03
C GLU A 355 -107.00 -103.71 -161.02
N LEU A 356 -107.65 -103.38 -159.89
CA LEU A 356 -108.99 -102.79 -159.85
C LEU A 356 -109.34 -102.31 -158.42
N ALA A 357 -110.50 -101.67 -158.25
CA ALA A 357 -111.06 -101.20 -156.99
C ALA A 357 -110.31 -100.03 -156.28
N GLU A 358 -109.68 -99.13 -157.04
CA GLU A 358 -109.32 -97.76 -156.60
C GLU A 358 -110.58 -96.87 -156.39
N LYS A 359 -111.71 -97.46 -155.97
CA LYS A 359 -113.03 -96.80 -155.96
C LYS A 359 -114.09 -97.47 -155.08
N GLU A 360 -113.71 -97.87 -153.87
CA GLU A 360 -114.61 -97.86 -152.71
C GLU A 360 -114.34 -96.59 -151.85
N GLN A 361 -114.04 -95.51 -152.58
CA GLN A 361 -114.18 -94.13 -152.15
C GLN A 361 -115.66 -93.76 -152.29
N GLU A 362 -116.18 -92.97 -151.35
CA GLU A 362 -117.61 -92.62 -151.20
C GLU A 362 -118.58 -93.78 -150.90
N LEU A 363 -119.46 -93.54 -149.92
CA LEU A 363 -120.59 -94.39 -149.54
C LEU A 363 -120.19 -95.78 -148.95
N ILE A 364 -121.03 -96.46 -148.18
CA ILE A 364 -122.08 -95.95 -147.27
C ILE A 364 -121.77 -96.59 -145.91
N MET A 365 -121.34 -95.84 -144.88
CA MET A 365 -122.07 -94.81 -144.12
C MET A 365 -123.18 -95.35 -143.20
N ARG A 366 -123.44 -94.60 -142.13
CA ARG A 366 -124.71 -94.53 -141.36
C ARG A 366 -125.18 -95.77 -140.59
N GLU A 367 -124.71 -96.96 -140.88
CA GLU A 367 -125.37 -98.18 -140.41
C GLU A 367 -124.36 -99.27 -140.00
N LYS A 368 -124.33 -99.76 -138.75
CA LYS A 368 -124.95 -99.29 -137.49
C LYS A 368 -123.85 -99.33 -136.42
N GLU A 369 -123.69 -98.38 -135.48
CA GLU A 369 -124.66 -97.47 -134.83
C GLU A 369 -125.76 -98.18 -133.99
N LEU A 370 -125.43 -99.34 -133.38
CA LEU A 370 -126.31 -99.99 -132.39
C LEU A 370 -125.57 -100.74 -131.26
N GLU A 371 -124.56 -101.56 -131.55
CA GLU A 371 -124.03 -102.56 -130.58
C GLU A 371 -123.47 -102.01 -129.25
N ARG A 372 -123.14 -100.72 -129.13
CA ARG A 372 -122.74 -100.12 -127.84
C ARG A 372 -123.79 -99.21 -127.17
N ARG A 373 -125.07 -99.41 -127.50
CA ARG A 373 -126.19 -99.24 -126.54
C ARG A 373 -126.65 -100.57 -125.94
N GLU A 374 -126.29 -101.69 -126.56
CA GLU A 374 -126.99 -102.97 -126.40
C GLU A 374 -126.49 -103.89 -125.27
N ARG A 375 -125.69 -103.38 -124.31
CA ARG A 375 -125.23 -104.18 -123.15
C ARG A 375 -125.44 -103.57 -121.76
N GLU A 376 -125.90 -102.33 -121.63
CA GLU A 376 -126.20 -101.72 -120.33
C GLU A 376 -127.61 -101.09 -120.20
N GLU A 377 -128.46 -101.16 -121.24
CA GLU A 377 -129.91 -101.32 -120.98
C GLU A 377 -130.23 -102.74 -120.47
N ALA A 378 -129.29 -103.70 -120.55
CA ALA A 378 -129.50 -105.10 -120.17
C ALA A 378 -129.61 -105.35 -118.65
N GLU A 379 -129.43 -104.33 -117.79
CA GLU A 379 -129.85 -104.40 -116.38
C GLU A 379 -131.38 -104.31 -116.20
N LEU A 380 -132.11 -103.97 -117.27
CA LEU A 380 -133.56 -103.72 -117.39
C LEU A 380 -134.52 -104.44 -116.42
N ARG A 381 -134.47 -105.75 -116.16
CA ARG A 381 -133.53 -106.83 -116.55
C ARG A 381 -133.52 -107.88 -115.42
N ARG A 382 -133.49 -107.41 -114.17
CA ARG A 382 -133.70 -108.24 -112.96
C ARG A 382 -134.88 -107.84 -112.06
N ILE A 383 -135.47 -106.66 -112.23
CA ILE A 383 -136.49 -106.14 -111.28
C ILE A 383 -137.93 -106.13 -111.85
N ARG A 384 -138.14 -106.45 -113.14
CA ARG A 384 -139.49 -106.71 -113.70
C ARG A 384 -139.87 -108.19 -113.78
N GLU A 385 -138.96 -109.07 -114.20
CA GLU A 385 -139.34 -110.42 -114.66
C GLU A 385 -139.66 -111.44 -113.53
N GLU A 386 -139.33 -111.16 -112.26
CA GLU A 386 -139.85 -111.92 -111.10
C GLU A 386 -141.39 -111.82 -110.99
N ILE A 387 -141.99 -110.73 -111.52
CA ILE A 387 -143.44 -110.49 -111.58
C ILE A 387 -144.03 -111.02 -112.90
N GLU A 388 -143.32 -110.86 -114.02
CA GLU A 388 -143.82 -111.25 -115.36
C GLU A 388 -143.80 -112.78 -115.60
N ARG A 389 -143.15 -113.56 -114.71
CA ARG A 389 -143.27 -115.03 -114.54
C ARG A 389 -144.71 -115.53 -114.25
N ARG A 390 -145.74 -114.70 -114.40
CA ARG A 390 -147.17 -115.08 -114.31
C ARG A 390 -147.98 -114.83 -115.59
N GLU A 391 -147.41 -114.17 -116.59
CA GLU A 391 -148.06 -113.93 -117.88
C GLU A 391 -147.04 -114.13 -119.03
N ARG A 392 -146.79 -115.36 -119.50
CA ARG A 392 -147.72 -116.49 -119.60
C ARG A 392 -147.01 -117.85 -119.72
N GLU A 393 -147.44 -118.85 -118.94
CA GLU A 393 -147.34 -120.29 -119.30
C GLU A 393 -148.45 -120.71 -120.32
N GLU A 394 -149.09 -119.71 -120.93
CA GLU A 394 -150.37 -119.74 -121.65
C GLU A 394 -150.21 -119.34 -123.14
N ALA A 395 -148.99 -119.49 -123.66
CA ALA A 395 -148.66 -119.59 -125.08
C ALA A 395 -147.41 -120.48 -125.17
N GLN A 396 -147.55 -121.78 -124.88
CA GLN A 396 -147.94 -122.79 -125.88
C GLN A 396 -147.08 -122.66 -127.15
N LEU A 397 -146.20 -123.64 -127.41
CA LEU A 397 -146.55 -124.84 -128.17
C LEU A 397 -147.28 -124.50 -129.47
N ALA A 398 -146.70 -124.96 -130.58
CA ALA A 398 -147.35 -125.10 -131.88
C ALA A 398 -147.95 -123.77 -132.44
N GLU A 399 -147.40 -123.18 -133.48
CA GLU A 399 -146.96 -123.89 -134.69
C GLU A 399 -145.70 -123.30 -135.35
N LYS A 400 -145.15 -124.09 -136.29
CA LYS A 400 -144.79 -123.71 -137.68
C LYS A 400 -144.90 -122.18 -137.95
N GLU A 401 -143.92 -121.50 -138.54
CA GLU A 401 -143.10 -121.91 -139.71
C GLU A 401 -141.97 -120.89 -140.03
N LYS A 402 -140.79 -121.35 -140.51
CA LYS A 402 -139.75 -120.60 -141.31
C LYS A 402 -138.96 -119.40 -140.66
N VAL A 403 -137.72 -119.09 -141.14
CA VAL A 403 -136.79 -117.91 -140.87
C VAL A 403 -135.82 -117.99 -139.63
N LEU A 404 -134.55 -117.45 -139.54
CA LEU A 404 -133.40 -117.15 -140.46
C LEU A 404 -131.95 -117.25 -139.82
N VAL A 405 -131.19 -116.16 -139.50
CA VAL A 405 -129.67 -116.06 -139.51
C VAL A 405 -129.01 -115.05 -138.46
N MET A 406 -127.75 -115.28 -137.92
CA MET A 406 -126.61 -114.32 -137.47
C MET A 406 -126.03 -114.15 -135.96
N GLU A 407 -124.67 -113.93 -135.73
CA GLU A 407 -123.84 -112.90 -134.89
C GLU A 407 -123.27 -112.83 -133.34
N ARG A 408 -122.50 -111.73 -132.85
CA ARG A 408 -122.19 -111.00 -131.46
C ARG A 408 -120.73 -110.37 -130.93
N PRO A 409 -120.57 -109.40 -129.89
CA PRO A 409 -119.38 -108.39 -129.57
C PRO A 409 -118.57 -108.16 -128.14
N PRO A 410 -117.67 -107.08 -127.85
CA PRO A 410 -116.67 -106.80 -126.64
C PRO A 410 -116.39 -105.32 -125.91
N ALA A 411 -115.44 -105.05 -124.88
CA ALA A 411 -115.07 -103.71 -124.12
C ALA A 411 -113.75 -103.51 -123.11
N GLU A 412 -113.27 -102.29 -122.56
CA GLU A 412 -112.02 -102.01 -121.60
C GLU A 412 -111.62 -100.53 -120.93
N ARG A 413 -110.66 -100.30 -119.89
CA ARG A 413 -109.60 -99.15 -119.48
C ARG A 413 -109.39 -98.33 -118.02
N PRO A 414 -108.53 -97.21 -117.67
CA PRO A 414 -107.69 -96.91 -116.35
C PRO A 414 -107.33 -95.43 -115.65
N PRO A 415 -106.50 -95.18 -114.52
CA PRO A 415 -106.21 -93.87 -113.67
C PRO A 415 -104.78 -93.43 -112.92
N THR A 416 -104.53 -92.24 -112.17
CA THR A 416 -103.29 -91.73 -111.27
C THR A 416 -103.32 -90.23 -110.59
N GLU A 417 -102.46 -89.41 -109.78
CA GLU A 417 -101.31 -89.31 -108.69
C GLU A 417 -100.73 -87.84 -108.14
N ARG A 418 -100.03 -87.55 -106.92
CA ARG A 418 -98.88 -86.51 -106.48
C ARG A 418 -98.84 -85.39 -105.23
N PRO A 419 -97.67 -84.76 -104.66
CA PRO A 419 -97.44 -84.03 -103.27
C PRO A 419 -96.59 -82.59 -102.96
N PRO A 420 -95.67 -82.23 -101.91
CA PRO A 420 -95.53 -80.90 -101.03
C PRO A 420 -94.13 -80.09 -100.58
N ALA A 421 -94.00 -79.05 -99.61
CA ALA A 421 -92.76 -78.12 -99.19
C ALA A 421 -92.61 -77.25 -97.77
N GLU A 422 -91.53 -76.36 -97.43
CA GLU A 422 -91.11 -75.69 -96.04
C GLU A 422 -90.12 -74.34 -95.82
N ARG A 423 -89.90 -73.65 -94.59
CA ARG A 423 -88.63 -72.90 -93.91
C ARG A 423 -88.51 -71.58 -92.86
N PRO A 424 -87.52 -70.56 -92.71
CA PRO A 424 -86.82 -69.96 -91.41
C PRO A 424 -86.44 -68.37 -91.05
N PRO A 425 -85.73 -67.88 -89.90
CA PRO A 425 -85.55 -66.42 -89.26
C PRO A 425 -84.16 -65.74 -88.62
N THR A 426 -84.06 -64.53 -87.86
CA THR A 426 -82.80 -63.72 -87.29
C THR A 426 -82.82 -62.57 -86.08
N GLU A 427 -81.73 -61.78 -85.63
CA GLU A 427 -81.55 -60.81 -84.37
C GLU A 427 -80.52 -59.49 -84.29
N ARG A 428 -80.24 -58.65 -83.15
CA ARG A 428 -79.15 -57.50 -82.89
C ARG A 428 -78.98 -56.58 -81.49
N PRO A 429 -77.88 -55.75 -81.09
CA PRO A 429 -77.59 -54.91 -79.78
C PRO A 429 -76.76 -53.47 -79.64
N PRO A 430 -76.49 -52.72 -78.43
CA PRO A 430 -75.94 -51.26 -78.16
C PRO A 430 -74.94 -50.76 -76.91
N ALA A 431 -74.50 -49.43 -76.64
CA ALA A 431 -73.58 -48.82 -75.48
C ALA A 431 -73.38 -47.19 -75.16
N GLU A 432 -72.65 -46.59 -74.09
CA GLU A 432 -72.40 -45.06 -73.68
C GLU A 432 -71.24 -44.49 -72.61
N ARG A 433 -71.04 -43.13 -72.17
CA ARG A 433 -69.84 -42.41 -71.40
C ARG A 433 -69.91 -40.97 -70.55
N PRO A 434 -68.90 -40.39 -69.70
CA PRO A 434 -68.91 -39.13 -68.75
C PRO A 434 -67.65 -38.09 -68.40
N PRO A 435 -67.68 -36.93 -67.56
CA PRO A 435 -66.63 -35.77 -67.27
C PRO A 435 -66.40 -34.96 -65.84
N ALA A 436 -65.47 -33.89 -65.58
CA ALA A 436 -65.21 -33.00 -64.29
C ALA A 436 -64.20 -31.68 -64.24
N GLU A 437 -64.04 -30.75 -63.15
CA GLU A 437 -63.17 -29.42 -63.05
C GLU A 437 -62.53 -28.72 -61.68
N ARG A 438 -62.03 -27.41 -61.58
CA ARG A 438 -60.95 -26.77 -60.59
C ARG A 438 -61.06 -25.31 -59.86
N PRO A 439 -60.12 -24.83 -58.95
CA PRO A 439 -60.09 -23.52 -58.14
C PRO A 439 -58.76 -22.60 -57.97
N PRO A 440 -58.71 -21.42 -57.20
CA PRO A 440 -57.63 -20.31 -57.15
C PRO A 440 -56.99 -19.77 -55.77
N ALA A 441 -56.21 -18.61 -55.69
CA ALA A 441 -55.44 -18.02 -54.49
C ALA A 441 -54.96 -16.48 -54.49
N GLU A 442 -54.52 -15.83 -53.36
CA GLU A 442 -53.84 -14.46 -53.26
C GLU A 442 -53.24 -14.01 -51.84
N ARG A 443 -52.45 -12.90 -51.66
CA ARG A 443 -52.09 -12.21 -50.34
C ARG A 443 -51.13 -10.94 -50.31
N PRO A 444 -51.26 -9.93 -49.37
CA PRO A 444 -50.31 -8.77 -49.14
C PRO A 444 -49.95 -8.28 -47.67
N PRO A 445 -48.80 -7.56 -47.39
CA PRO A 445 -48.45 -6.89 -46.07
C PRO A 445 -47.59 -5.55 -46.06
N ALA A 446 -47.44 -4.78 -44.92
CA ALA A 446 -46.49 -3.60 -44.76
C ALA A 446 -46.09 -3.06 -43.32
N GLU A 447 -44.86 -2.50 -43.17
CA GLU A 447 -44.26 -1.47 -42.24
C GLU A 447 -43.82 -1.70 -40.73
N ARG A 448 -43.30 -0.64 -40.04
CA ARG A 448 -42.06 -0.63 -39.16
C ARG A 448 -42.16 0.03 -37.72
N PRO A 449 -41.09 0.10 -36.85
CA PRO A 449 -41.19 0.01 -35.36
C PRO A 449 -41.00 1.32 -34.51
N PRO A 450 -41.20 1.27 -33.15
CA PRO A 450 -41.05 2.39 -32.20
C PRO A 450 -39.66 2.50 -31.51
N ALA A 451 -39.49 3.47 -30.60
CA ALA A 451 -38.23 3.81 -29.90
C ALA A 451 -38.31 3.81 -28.35
N GLU A 452 -37.17 3.75 -27.67
CA GLU A 452 -37.03 3.57 -26.20
C GLU A 452 -36.72 4.86 -25.42
N ARG A 453 -37.13 4.91 -24.13
CA ARG A 453 -36.51 5.75 -23.08
C ARG A 453 -36.90 5.28 -21.66
N PRO A 454 -35.94 4.90 -20.78
CA PRO A 454 -36.21 4.55 -19.37
C PRO A 454 -36.22 5.78 -18.42
N PRO A 455 -36.73 5.63 -17.17
CA PRO A 455 -36.92 6.73 -16.22
C PRO A 455 -35.66 7.09 -15.41
N ALA A 456 -35.76 8.14 -14.58
CA ALA A 456 -34.67 8.66 -13.75
C ALA A 456 -34.91 8.44 -12.25
N GLU A 457 -33.88 8.00 -11.53
CA GLU A 457 -33.80 7.98 -10.07
C GLU A 457 -32.63 8.86 -9.58
N ARG A 458 -32.71 9.33 -8.33
CA ARG A 458 -31.69 10.20 -7.71
C ARG A 458 -31.05 9.52 -6.49
N PRO A 459 -29.72 9.30 -6.46
CA PRO A 459 -29.01 9.02 -5.21
C PRO A 459 -28.83 10.30 -4.36
N PRO A 460 -28.57 10.19 -3.05
CA PRO A 460 -28.39 11.33 -2.16
C PRO A 460 -27.04 12.03 -2.38
N THR A 461 -26.99 13.34 -2.07
CA THR A 461 -25.76 14.13 -2.10
C THR A 461 -24.97 13.97 -0.78
N GLU A 462 -24.03 13.04 -0.75
CA GLU A 462 -22.90 13.15 0.19
C GLU A 462 -21.88 14.15 -0.38
N ARG A 463 -21.41 15.08 0.46
CA ARG A 463 -20.27 15.94 0.13
C ARG A 463 -19.00 15.22 0.59
N PRO A 464 -18.03 14.93 -0.29
CA PRO A 464 -16.71 14.54 0.17
C PRO A 464 -16.08 15.73 0.94
N PRO A 465 -15.32 15.49 2.02
CA PRO A 465 -14.47 16.52 2.56
C PRO A 465 -13.43 16.88 1.49
N THR A 466 -13.29 18.17 1.17
CA THR A 466 -12.15 18.67 0.40
C THR A 466 -10.91 18.67 1.27
N GLU A 467 -10.34 17.48 1.50
CA GLU A 467 -8.95 17.38 1.94
C GLU A 467 -8.09 17.96 0.81
N ARG A 468 -7.45 19.09 1.09
CA ARG A 468 -6.40 19.62 0.22
C ARG A 468 -5.26 18.61 0.26
N PRO A 469 -4.58 18.32 -0.86
CA PRO A 469 -3.33 17.58 -0.79
C PRO A 469 -2.39 18.31 0.18
N PRO A 470 -1.69 17.60 1.08
CA PRO A 470 -0.72 18.23 1.96
C PRO A 470 0.32 18.93 1.07
N THR A 471 0.44 20.25 1.24
CA THR A 471 1.60 20.94 0.69
C THR A 471 2.81 20.39 1.41
N GLU A 472 3.74 19.76 0.69
CA GLU A 472 4.97 19.19 1.25
C GLU A 472 5.83 20.29 1.86
N ARG A 473 5.55 20.61 3.13
CA ARG A 473 6.55 21.13 4.03
C ARG A 473 7.54 20.00 4.33
N PRO A 474 8.82 20.32 4.61
CA PRO A 474 9.69 19.33 5.23
C PRO A 474 9.01 18.77 6.49
N PRO A 475 9.22 17.48 6.84
CA PRO A 475 8.70 16.92 8.06
C PRO A 475 9.21 17.75 9.24
N ALA A 476 8.31 18.15 10.14
CA ALA A 476 8.70 18.94 11.30
C ALA A 476 9.70 18.17 12.17
N GLU A 477 10.65 18.88 12.76
CA GLU A 477 11.70 18.30 13.59
C GLU A 477 11.58 18.74 15.05
N ILE A 478 12.41 18.16 15.92
CA ILE A 478 12.46 18.50 17.35
C ILE A 478 12.77 19.98 17.60
N ASP A 479 13.52 20.63 16.72
CA ASP A 479 13.82 22.06 16.81
C ASP A 479 12.61 22.94 16.46
N ASP A 480 11.66 22.49 15.61
CA ASP A 480 10.39 23.22 15.39
C ASP A 480 9.54 23.24 16.67
N LEU A 481 9.49 22.12 17.41
CA LEU A 481 8.83 22.08 18.73
C LEU A 481 9.53 22.99 19.75
N ARG A 482 10.86 23.05 19.70
CA ARG A 482 11.67 23.91 20.56
C ARG A 482 11.45 25.39 20.25
N GLU A 483 11.41 25.79 18.98
CA GLU A 483 11.08 27.16 18.56
C GLU A 483 9.63 27.52 18.91
N LEU A 484 8.68 26.62 18.65
CA LEU A 484 7.28 26.79 18.99
C LEU A 484 7.11 27.06 20.49
N ILE A 485 7.71 26.22 21.35
CA ILE A 485 7.68 26.39 22.81
C ILE A 485 8.38 27.70 23.22
N GLN A 486 9.52 28.07 22.64
CA GLN A 486 10.17 29.37 22.88
C GLN A 486 9.26 30.56 22.56
N ARG A 487 8.55 30.52 21.42
CA ARG A 487 7.63 31.55 20.96
C ARG A 487 6.42 31.71 21.89
N VAL A 488 5.73 30.61 22.22
CA VAL A 488 4.47 30.65 22.99
C VAL A 488 4.65 30.51 24.49
N LYS A 489 5.86 30.17 24.95
CA LYS A 489 6.30 29.96 26.36
C LYS A 489 5.65 28.77 27.08
N LYS A 490 4.44 28.37 26.67
CA LYS A 490 3.62 27.30 27.25
C LYS A 490 2.61 26.78 26.22
N ILE A 491 2.57 25.47 25.98
CA ILE A 491 1.63 24.81 25.05
C ILE A 491 1.14 23.46 25.58
N GLU A 492 0.04 22.95 25.05
CA GLU A 492 -0.43 21.58 25.31
C GLU A 492 0.06 20.64 24.20
N ALA A 493 0.49 19.42 24.54
CA ALA A 493 1.06 18.49 23.56
C ALA A 493 0.14 18.21 22.36
N LYS A 494 -1.18 18.16 22.58
CA LYS A 494 -2.18 18.03 21.49
C LYS A 494 -2.25 19.24 20.55
N LYS A 495 -1.97 20.45 21.05
CA LYS A 495 -1.92 21.69 20.24
C LYS A 495 -0.60 21.81 19.50
N ALA A 496 0.51 21.42 20.13
CA ALA A 496 1.81 21.35 19.46
C ALA A 496 1.79 20.36 18.29
N ALA A 497 1.18 19.17 18.48
CA ALA A 497 0.93 18.19 17.42
C ALA A 497 0.15 18.83 16.24
N GLN A 498 -0.96 19.52 16.55
CA GLN A 498 -1.80 20.17 15.54
C GLN A 498 -1.11 21.34 14.81
N GLU A 499 -0.29 22.16 15.49
CA GLU A 499 0.46 23.27 14.87
C GLU A 499 1.63 22.80 14.00
N LEU A 500 2.26 21.66 14.35
CA LEU A 500 3.42 21.12 13.65
C LEU A 500 3.07 20.04 12.61
N GLY A 501 1.83 19.55 12.58
CA GLY A 501 1.38 18.53 11.63
C GLY A 501 1.89 17.12 11.93
N VAL A 502 2.28 16.85 13.18
CA VAL A 502 2.80 15.55 13.66
C VAL A 502 1.88 14.94 14.72
N ASP A 503 2.06 13.66 15.02
CA ASP A 503 1.25 12.97 16.04
C ASP A 503 1.65 13.34 17.49
N VAL A 504 0.78 12.98 18.43
CA VAL A 504 0.94 13.35 19.85
C VAL A 504 2.03 12.52 20.56
N GLU A 505 2.40 11.33 20.07
CA GLU A 505 3.50 10.53 20.61
C GLU A 505 4.86 11.03 20.12
N THR A 506 4.99 11.47 18.86
CA THR A 506 6.16 12.23 18.39
C THR A 506 6.42 13.46 19.27
N ILE A 507 5.39 14.24 19.61
CA ILE A 507 5.51 15.34 20.59
C ILE A 507 5.92 14.85 21.99
N ARG A 508 5.46 13.67 22.43
CA ARG A 508 5.88 13.07 23.72
C ARG A 508 7.34 12.64 23.70
N GLU A 509 7.85 12.09 22.60
CA GLU A 509 9.27 11.75 22.47
C GLU A 509 10.17 12.98 22.45
N TRP A 510 9.82 13.97 21.62
CA TRP A 510 10.58 15.22 21.51
C TRP A 510 10.58 16.00 22.83
N SER A 511 9.44 16.07 23.53
CA SER A 511 9.36 16.74 24.83
C SER A 511 10.23 16.05 25.89
N LYS A 512 10.25 14.71 25.97
CA LYS A 512 11.16 13.96 26.87
C LYS A 512 12.64 14.24 26.59
N ARG A 513 13.02 14.52 25.33
CA ARG A 513 14.39 14.93 24.97
C ARG A 513 14.66 16.38 25.43
N LEU A 514 13.80 17.33 25.06
CA LEU A 514 13.92 18.74 25.46
C LEU A 514 13.88 18.95 26.99
N GLU A 515 13.21 18.08 27.74
CA GLU A 515 13.22 18.07 29.21
C GLU A 515 14.55 17.58 29.78
N ARG A 516 15.11 16.49 29.22
CA ARG A 516 16.45 16.00 29.58
C ARG A 516 17.54 17.04 29.32
N ASP A 517 17.39 17.82 28.26
CA ASP A 517 18.30 18.92 27.89
C ASP A 517 18.07 20.19 28.74
N GLY A 518 17.13 20.17 29.69
CA GLY A 518 16.82 21.28 30.60
C GLY A 518 16.14 22.48 29.93
N ILE A 519 15.59 22.31 28.72
CA ILE A 519 14.96 23.36 27.92
C ILE A 519 13.50 23.55 28.35
N ILE A 520 12.80 22.47 28.68
CA ILE A 520 11.38 22.47 29.06
C ILE A 520 11.09 21.71 30.36
N GLU A 521 9.93 21.98 30.98
CA GLU A 521 9.36 21.27 32.14
C GLU A 521 8.01 20.63 31.74
N ILE A 522 7.91 19.30 31.72
CA ILE A 522 6.67 18.58 31.37
C ILE A 522 5.74 18.52 32.59
N HIS A 523 4.52 19.00 32.42
CA HIS A 523 3.49 19.00 33.46
C HIS A 523 2.29 18.16 33.04
N SER A 524 1.89 17.20 33.87
CA SER A 524 0.63 16.47 33.69
C SER A 524 -0.57 17.30 34.16
N LYS A 525 -1.66 17.29 33.40
CA LYS A 525 -2.95 17.88 33.79
C LYS A 525 -3.89 16.82 34.35
N PHE A 526 -4.73 17.23 35.30
CA PHE A 526 -5.76 16.41 35.95
C PHE A 526 -6.73 15.69 34.98
N LEU A 527 -6.87 16.19 33.74
CA LEU A 527 -7.70 15.60 32.68
C LEU A 527 -6.88 14.82 31.62
N GLY A 528 -5.72 14.26 31.99
CA GLY A 528 -4.90 13.40 31.11
C GLY A 528 -4.18 14.13 29.97
N GLY A 529 -4.15 15.47 29.98
CA GLY A 529 -3.41 16.29 29.03
C GLY A 529 -1.96 16.53 29.49
N ILE A 530 -1.03 16.64 28.54
CA ILE A 530 0.36 17.02 28.81
C ILE A 530 0.55 18.50 28.46
N GLU A 531 1.16 19.27 29.37
CA GLU A 531 1.47 20.69 29.22
C GLU A 531 2.99 20.90 29.22
N LEU A 532 3.51 21.52 28.17
CA LEU A 532 4.92 21.82 27.98
C LEU A 532 5.16 23.29 28.29
N LYS A 533 6.12 23.60 29.15
CA LYS A 533 6.57 24.97 29.48
C LYS A 533 8.08 25.07 29.30
N LEU A 534 8.66 26.24 29.06
CA LEU A 534 10.10 26.38 29.26
C LEU A 534 10.49 26.15 30.72
N SER A 535 11.67 25.55 30.89
CA SER A 535 12.40 25.54 32.15
C SER A 535 12.66 26.96 32.65
N LYS A 536 12.62 27.15 33.96
CA LYS A 536 12.96 28.43 34.62
C LYS A 536 14.34 28.94 34.20
N ASP A 537 15.32 28.06 34.02
CA ASP A 537 16.67 28.45 33.61
C ASP A 537 16.74 28.86 32.13
N ALA A 538 16.02 28.17 31.25
CA ALA A 538 15.89 28.58 29.86
C ALA A 538 15.16 29.94 29.73
N LEU A 539 14.11 30.14 30.53
CA LEU A 539 13.37 31.41 30.60
C LEU A 539 14.25 32.56 31.14
N LYS A 540 15.13 32.28 32.11
CA LYS A 540 16.10 33.24 32.66
C LYS A 540 17.15 33.65 31.61
N ARG A 541 17.75 32.68 30.91
CA ARG A 541 18.70 32.93 29.81
C ARG A 541 18.09 33.77 28.68
N ILE A 542 16.83 33.53 28.33
CA ILE A 542 16.12 34.34 27.30
C ILE A 542 15.97 35.80 27.77
N LYS A 543 15.59 36.04 29.02
CA LYS A 543 15.52 37.41 29.57
C LYS A 543 16.87 38.11 29.57
N GLU A 544 17.93 37.42 30.01
CA GLU A 544 19.30 37.95 30.01
C GLU A 544 19.75 38.34 28.59
N ILE A 545 19.38 37.54 27.57
CA ILE A 545 19.65 37.86 26.15
C ILE A 545 18.80 39.04 25.65
N GLU A 546 17.52 39.14 26.03
CA GLU A 546 16.68 40.31 25.69
C GLU A 546 17.21 41.60 26.33
N GLU A 547 17.65 41.55 27.58
CA GLU A 547 18.22 42.68 28.31
C GLU A 547 19.59 43.09 27.74
N MET A 548 20.45 42.13 27.40
CA MET A 548 21.70 42.41 26.66
C MET A 548 21.42 43.06 25.30
N LYS A 549 20.42 42.59 24.53
CA LYS A 549 20.04 43.20 23.24
C LYS A 549 19.51 44.63 23.40
N LYS A 550 18.71 44.91 24.44
CA LYS A 550 18.27 46.27 24.78
C LYS A 550 19.44 47.17 25.17
N ALA A 551 20.37 46.67 25.98
CA ALA A 551 21.58 47.39 26.37
C ALA A 551 22.54 47.63 25.20
N GLU A 552 22.65 46.71 24.24
CA GLU A 552 23.35 46.88 22.96
C GLU A 552 22.73 48.01 22.13
N LEU A 553 21.40 48.01 21.97
CA LEU A 553 20.67 49.02 21.19
C LEU A 553 20.92 50.43 21.77
N LEU A 554 20.71 50.59 23.08
CA LEU A 554 21.01 51.84 23.79
C LEU A 554 22.48 52.25 23.67
N LYS A 555 23.44 51.30 23.69
CA LYS A 555 24.87 51.57 23.45
C LYS A 555 25.22 51.93 22.00
N ARG A 556 24.34 51.67 21.02
CA ARG A 556 24.47 52.12 19.63
C ARG A 556 23.86 53.52 19.48
N GLU A 557 22.67 53.76 20.05
CA GLU A 557 22.01 55.07 20.07
C GLU A 557 22.84 56.12 20.83
N LEU A 558 23.37 55.79 22.01
CA LEU A 558 24.27 56.68 22.76
C LEU A 558 25.60 56.95 22.06
N ARG A 559 26.05 56.08 21.15
CA ARG A 559 27.20 56.35 20.27
C ARG A 559 26.79 57.32 19.16
N ARG A 560 25.71 57.00 18.44
CA ARG A 560 25.13 57.85 17.39
C ARG A 560 24.90 59.29 17.88
N LEU A 561 24.17 59.47 19.00
CA LEU A 561 23.91 60.78 19.59
C LEU A 561 25.18 61.51 20.05
N ARG A 562 26.20 60.77 20.51
CA ARG A 562 27.51 61.34 20.88
C ARG A 562 28.28 61.83 19.66
N ASP A 563 28.22 61.12 18.55
CA ASP A 563 28.95 61.46 17.33
C ASP A 563 28.21 62.56 16.53
N GLU A 564 26.88 62.54 16.50
CA GLU A 564 26.03 63.68 16.08
C GLU A 564 26.33 64.94 16.92
N ALA A 565 26.45 64.81 18.25
CA ALA A 565 26.81 65.92 19.14
C ALA A 565 28.27 66.41 18.99
N LYS A 566 29.20 65.58 18.46
CA LYS A 566 30.54 66.04 18.06
C LYS A 566 30.48 66.84 16.78
N LEU A 567 29.75 66.37 15.76
CA LEU A 567 29.54 67.08 14.49
C LEU A 567 28.97 68.48 14.75
N MET A 568 27.94 68.58 15.58
CA MET A 568 27.34 69.88 15.98
C MET A 568 28.30 70.81 16.74
N ARG A 569 29.35 70.29 17.40
CA ARG A 569 30.40 71.09 18.06
C ARG A 569 31.64 71.34 17.20
N GLY A 570 31.72 70.73 16.02
CA GLY A 570 32.76 70.97 15.02
C GLY A 570 32.31 71.88 13.88
N SER A 571 31.10 72.45 13.99
CA SER A 571 30.47 73.34 12.99
C SER A 571 29.96 74.65 13.61
N ALA A 572 30.48 75.00 14.79
CA ALA A 572 30.20 76.21 15.57
C ALA A 572 31.51 76.72 16.19
#